data_AF-A0AAV2B7B3-F1
#
_entry.id   AF-A0AAV2B7B3-F1
#
_cell.length_a   1.000
_cell.length_b   1.000
_cell.length_c   1.000
_cell.angle_alpha   90.00
_cell.angle_beta   90.00
_cell.angle_gamma   90.00
#
_symmetry.space_group_name_H-M   'P 1'
#
loop_
_entity.id
_entity.type
_entity.pdbx_description
1 polymer ?
#
loop_
_entity_poly.entity_id
_entity_poly.type
_entity_poly.pdbx_seq_one_letter_code
_entity_poly.pdbx_strand_id
1 'polypeptide(L)'
;MYNDRKLTCHCDPGYQEFNGQCRPCDCGRNGRCEINKRGEMACHCKNGDFSRQGKCLPCDCGHKDAKCETNKEGRKVCRCPYGYEDILGKCIKMNKVDRKCLCHPTANCVETNDDSNEFNCTCNEGYKGKNHDIPQVGEECIDIDECQDSQTCPDRDTTECVNFKGSYMCRCKTGYQPTDKNADPRKTACEKYKISWAPTGIVIGIIVAFIAISVGVLFYLKQRSTLLSSTSGIEMQHADYKR
;
A
#
# COMPACT_ATOMS: atom_id res chain seq x y z
N MET A 1 13.46 -77.43 32.43
CA MET A 1 14.01 -76.07 32.53
C MET A 1 14.21 -75.55 31.11
N TYR A 2 13.24 -74.79 30.60
CA TYR A 2 13.25 -74.27 29.23
C TYR A 2 14.21 -73.09 29.20
N ASN A 3 15.43 -73.31 28.69
CA ASN A 3 16.45 -72.28 28.65
C ASN A 3 16.22 -71.46 27.38
N ASP A 4 15.42 -70.41 27.52
CA ASP A 4 15.04 -69.47 26.46
C ASP A 4 16.24 -68.58 26.11
N ARG A 5 17.31 -69.19 25.59
CA ARG A 5 18.49 -68.48 25.11
C ARG A 5 18.10 -67.74 23.84
N LYS A 6 17.60 -66.52 24.00
CA LYS A 6 17.44 -65.55 22.92
C LYS A 6 18.80 -65.38 22.25
N LEU A 7 19.00 -65.99 21.08
CA LEU A 7 20.21 -65.82 20.30
C LEU A 7 20.31 -64.35 19.89
N THR A 8 21.26 -63.62 20.46
CA THR A 8 21.60 -62.26 20.06
C THR A 8 22.69 -62.32 19.01
N CYS A 9 22.41 -61.81 17.81
CA CYS A 9 23.42 -61.69 16.76
C CYS A 9 24.37 -60.54 17.11
N HIS A 10 25.66 -60.84 17.25
CA HIS A 10 26.70 -59.82 17.26
C HIS A 10 27.13 -59.57 15.82
N CYS A 11 26.96 -58.33 15.38
CA CYS A 11 27.25 -57.94 14.01
C CYS A 11 28.61 -57.22 13.92
N ASP A 12 29.29 -57.39 12.81
CA ASP A 12 30.53 -56.68 12.50
C ASP A 12 30.28 -55.16 12.39
N PRO A 13 31.32 -54.32 12.56
CA PRO A 13 31.20 -52.88 12.39
C PRO A 13 30.56 -52.51 11.04
N GLY A 14 29.56 -51.63 11.07
CA GLY A 14 28.76 -51.27 9.89
C GLY A 14 27.53 -52.14 9.66
N TYR A 15 27.21 -53.06 10.57
CA TYR A 15 26.00 -53.88 10.55
C TYR A 15 25.22 -53.75 11.87
N GLN A 16 23.90 -53.82 11.79
CA GLN A 16 23.01 -53.83 12.95
C GLN A 16 22.09 -55.05 12.92
N GLU A 17 21.88 -55.66 14.08
CA GLU A 17 20.95 -56.78 14.24
C GLU A 17 19.51 -56.32 13.95
N PHE A 18 18.82 -57.08 13.10
CA PHE A 18 17.41 -56.92 12.81
C PHE A 18 16.80 -58.28 12.50
N ASN A 19 15.88 -58.75 13.35
CA ASN A 19 15.17 -60.03 13.23
C ASN A 19 16.12 -61.25 13.10
N GLY A 20 17.16 -61.31 13.90
CA GLY A 20 18.11 -62.42 13.92
C GLY A 20 19.07 -62.44 12.72
N GLN A 21 19.16 -61.34 11.96
CA GLN A 21 20.13 -61.18 10.88
C GLN A 21 20.86 -59.84 11.01
N CYS A 22 22.14 -59.82 10.64
CA CYS A 22 22.92 -58.60 10.57
C CYS A 22 22.64 -57.89 9.25
N ARG A 23 21.97 -56.74 9.30
CA ARG A 23 21.70 -55.92 8.13
C ARG A 23 22.74 -54.80 8.01
N PRO A 24 23.16 -54.44 6.78
CA PRO A 24 24.04 -53.30 6.57
C PRO A 24 23.44 -52.02 7.17
N CYS A 25 24.23 -51.32 7.97
CA CYS A 25 23.88 -50.08 8.67
C CYS A 25 25.08 -49.13 8.62
N ASP A 26 25.39 -48.63 7.42
CA ASP A 26 26.54 -47.77 7.17
C ASP A 26 26.09 -46.35 6.82
N CYS A 27 26.31 -45.43 7.76
CA CYS A 27 26.05 -44.01 7.60
C CYS A 27 27.28 -43.21 7.13
N GLY A 28 28.42 -43.86 6.86
CA GLY A 28 29.69 -43.20 6.59
C GLY A 28 30.36 -42.60 7.84
N ARG A 29 31.42 -41.80 7.64
CA ARG A 29 32.23 -41.24 8.73
C ARG A 29 31.36 -40.29 9.59
N ASN A 30 31.48 -40.41 10.91
CA ASN A 30 30.76 -39.60 11.94
C ASN A 30 29.24 -39.82 12.05
N GLY A 31 28.65 -40.80 11.36
CA GLY A 31 27.23 -41.16 11.50
C GLY A 31 27.00 -42.30 12.49
N ARG A 32 25.99 -42.18 13.36
CA ARG A 32 25.41 -43.31 14.10
C ARG A 32 24.20 -43.83 13.33
N CYS A 33 24.15 -45.14 13.10
CA CYS A 33 23.08 -45.81 12.36
C CYS A 33 22.07 -46.48 13.29
N GLU A 34 20.79 -46.40 12.97
CA GLU A 34 19.69 -47.08 13.68
C GLU A 34 18.66 -47.65 12.69
N ILE A 35 18.38 -48.95 12.77
CA ILE A 35 17.30 -49.61 12.01
C ILE A 35 16.03 -49.67 12.88
N ASN A 36 14.93 -49.10 12.39
CA ASN A 36 13.65 -49.11 13.10
C ASN A 36 12.92 -50.47 12.98
N LYS A 37 11.81 -50.65 13.70
CA LYS A 37 11.02 -51.91 13.69
C LYS A 37 10.44 -52.29 12.33
N ARG A 38 10.32 -51.35 11.39
CA ARG A 38 9.88 -51.59 10.01
C ARG A 38 11.04 -51.98 9.08
N GLY A 39 12.26 -51.98 9.59
CA GLY A 39 13.46 -52.28 8.83
C GLY A 39 13.99 -51.08 8.03
N GLU A 40 13.54 -49.86 8.33
CA GLU A 40 14.01 -48.62 7.71
C GLU A 40 15.24 -48.12 8.48
N MET A 41 16.28 -47.75 7.74
CA MET A 41 17.56 -47.27 8.28
C MET A 41 17.53 -45.75 8.45
N ALA A 42 17.90 -45.27 9.64
CA ALA A 42 18.07 -43.86 9.96
C ALA A 42 19.53 -43.57 10.37
N CYS A 43 20.05 -42.43 9.91
CA CYS A 43 21.40 -41.99 10.20
C CYS A 43 21.40 -40.69 11.00
N HIS A 44 22.02 -40.74 12.18
CA HIS A 44 22.22 -39.61 13.08
C HIS A 44 23.66 -39.10 12.94
N CYS A 45 23.83 -37.97 12.27
CA CYS A 45 25.14 -37.41 11.98
C CYS A 45 25.65 -36.58 13.17
N LYS A 46 26.91 -36.78 13.55
CA LYS A 46 27.57 -35.97 14.59
C LYS A 46 28.23 -34.73 13.97
N ASN A 47 28.46 -33.70 14.80
CA ASN A 47 29.29 -32.52 14.46
C ASN A 47 28.79 -31.68 13.27
N GLY A 48 27.49 -31.38 13.22
CA GLY A 48 26.95 -30.45 12.22
C GLY A 48 26.83 -31.02 10.80
N ASP A 49 27.30 -32.24 10.55
CA ASP A 49 27.10 -33.00 9.31
C ASP A 49 25.61 -33.24 9.05
N PHE A 50 25.20 -33.31 7.78
CA PHE A 50 23.80 -33.47 7.39
C PHE A 50 23.56 -34.83 6.70
N SER A 51 22.34 -35.35 6.79
CA SER A 51 21.96 -36.65 6.24
C SER A 51 21.33 -36.49 4.87
N ARG A 52 21.88 -37.13 3.83
CA ARG A 52 21.27 -37.22 2.49
C ARG A 52 21.34 -38.66 2.02
N GLN A 53 20.19 -39.21 1.61
CA GLN A 53 20.08 -40.61 1.15
C GLN A 53 20.68 -41.63 2.14
N GLY A 54 20.48 -41.43 3.44
CA GLY A 54 20.98 -42.36 4.47
C GLY A 54 22.49 -42.37 4.64
N LYS A 55 23.19 -41.28 4.27
CA LYS A 55 24.62 -41.08 4.54
C LYS A 55 24.87 -39.71 5.16
N CYS A 56 25.83 -39.67 6.08
CA CYS A 56 26.32 -38.43 6.65
C CYS A 56 27.33 -37.78 5.71
N LEU A 57 27.04 -36.54 5.33
CA LEU A 57 27.88 -35.72 4.47
C LEU A 57 28.46 -34.55 5.27
N PRO A 58 29.72 -34.17 4.98
CA PRO A 58 30.37 -33.06 5.67
C PRO A 58 29.60 -31.76 5.47
N CYS A 59 29.44 -31.00 6.55
CA CYS A 59 28.85 -29.67 6.50
C CYS A 59 29.80 -28.63 5.88
N ASP A 60 29.87 -28.59 4.56
CA ASP A 60 30.69 -27.60 3.86
C ASP A 60 29.85 -26.37 3.46
N CYS A 61 29.56 -25.50 4.42
CA CYS A 61 28.89 -24.22 4.17
C CYS A 61 29.84 -23.09 3.74
N GLY A 62 31.15 -23.34 3.61
CA GLY A 62 32.13 -22.30 3.25
C GLY A 62 32.37 -21.23 4.33
N HIS A 63 31.87 -21.43 5.55
CA HIS A 63 32.11 -20.56 6.71
C HIS A 63 32.25 -21.39 7.98
N LYS A 64 33.25 -21.09 8.82
CA LYS A 64 33.60 -21.90 10.01
C LYS A 64 32.49 -21.95 11.08
N ASP A 65 31.72 -20.87 11.21
CA ASP A 65 30.65 -20.75 12.21
C ASP A 65 29.26 -21.12 11.67
N ALA A 66 29.18 -21.57 10.40
CA ALA A 66 27.91 -21.95 9.80
C ALA A 66 27.47 -23.36 10.23
N LYS A 67 26.16 -23.54 10.38
CA LYS A 67 25.55 -24.84 10.76
C LYS A 67 24.71 -25.37 9.60
N CYS A 68 24.71 -26.67 9.36
CA CYS A 68 23.88 -27.27 8.33
C CYS A 68 22.55 -27.78 8.90
N GLU A 69 21.50 -27.62 8.11
CA GLU A 69 20.18 -28.18 8.36
C GLU A 69 19.64 -28.85 7.11
N THR A 70 18.63 -29.70 7.29
CA THR A 70 17.94 -30.35 6.19
C THR A 70 16.52 -29.80 6.11
N ASN A 71 16.11 -29.31 4.95
CA ASN A 71 14.75 -28.82 4.74
C ASN A 71 13.75 -29.99 4.57
N LYS A 72 12.46 -29.68 4.46
CA LYS A 72 11.38 -30.69 4.30
C LYS A 72 11.51 -31.55 3.04
N GLU A 73 12.30 -31.13 2.06
CA GLU A 73 12.53 -31.84 0.79
C GLU A 73 13.84 -32.64 0.81
N GLY A 74 14.54 -32.69 1.95
CA GLY A 74 15.81 -33.40 2.08
C GLY A 74 17.02 -32.65 1.52
N ARG A 75 16.89 -31.35 1.24
CA ARG A 75 17.99 -30.49 0.76
C ARG A 75 18.76 -29.87 1.92
N LYS A 76 20.08 -29.77 1.75
CA LYS A 76 20.98 -29.05 2.67
C LYS A 76 20.68 -27.55 2.61
N VAL A 77 20.51 -26.95 3.78
CA VAL A 77 20.39 -25.50 3.99
C VAL A 77 21.43 -25.09 5.03
N CYS A 78 22.11 -23.98 4.82
CA CYS A 78 23.12 -23.44 5.74
C CYS A 78 22.51 -22.34 6.60
N ARG A 79 22.54 -22.52 7.92
CA ARG A 79 22.37 -21.41 8.87
C ARG A 79 23.68 -20.64 8.93
N CYS A 80 23.70 -19.52 8.22
CA CYS A 80 24.86 -18.65 8.12
C CYS A 80 24.91 -17.65 9.29
N PRO A 81 26.11 -17.24 9.73
CA PRO A 81 26.28 -16.19 10.73
C PRO A 81 25.87 -14.82 10.15
N TYR A 82 25.73 -13.83 11.03
CA TYR A 82 25.32 -12.47 10.64
C TYR A 82 26.21 -11.88 9.53
N GLY A 83 25.58 -11.30 8.50
CA GLY A 83 26.26 -10.75 7.32
C GLY A 83 26.58 -11.75 6.21
N TYR A 84 26.07 -12.98 6.31
CA TYR A 84 26.17 -14.02 5.28
C TYR A 84 24.79 -14.59 4.97
N GLU A 85 24.55 -14.95 3.71
CA GLU A 85 23.31 -15.56 3.25
C GLU A 85 23.56 -16.93 2.62
N ASP A 86 22.61 -17.85 2.77
CA ASP A 86 22.67 -19.16 2.12
C ASP A 86 22.25 -19.05 0.66
N ILE A 87 23.23 -19.10 -0.22
CA ILE A 87 23.02 -19.12 -1.67
C ILE A 87 23.50 -20.47 -2.17
N LEU A 88 22.56 -21.32 -2.59
CA LEU A 88 22.82 -22.66 -3.13
C LEU A 88 23.60 -23.59 -2.17
N GLY A 89 23.37 -23.49 -0.86
CA GLY A 89 23.99 -24.38 0.14
C GLY A 89 25.39 -23.94 0.57
N LYS A 90 25.70 -22.65 0.42
CA LYS A 90 26.96 -21.99 0.77
C LYS A 90 26.67 -20.63 1.41
N CYS A 91 27.35 -20.34 2.49
CA CYS A 91 27.30 -19.02 3.12
C CYS A 91 28.17 -18.06 2.32
N ILE A 92 27.51 -17.18 1.57
CA ILE A 92 28.17 -16.13 0.81
C ILE A 92 28.12 -14.85 1.64
N LYS A 93 29.27 -14.19 1.81
CA LYS A 93 29.34 -12.89 2.50
C LYS A 93 28.51 -11.90 1.70
N MET A 94 27.52 -11.28 2.33
CA MET A 94 26.74 -10.24 1.66
C MET A 94 27.67 -9.09 1.29
N ASN A 95 27.69 -8.70 0.01
CA ASN A 95 28.48 -7.57 -0.45
C ASN A 95 27.85 -6.25 0.01
N LYS A 96 28.65 -5.17 0.02
CA LYS A 96 28.21 -3.80 0.41
C LYS A 96 27.01 -3.26 -0.40
N VAL A 97 26.70 -3.86 -1.55
CA VAL A 97 25.57 -3.54 -2.43
C VAL A 97 24.31 -4.36 -2.10
N ASP A 98 24.47 -5.52 -1.47
CA ASP A 98 23.37 -6.41 -1.07
C ASP A 98 22.86 -6.13 0.36
N ARG A 99 23.49 -5.19 1.08
CA ARG A 99 22.85 -4.45 2.18
C ARG A 99 21.76 -3.56 1.58
N LYS A 100 20.72 -4.18 1.04
CA LYS A 100 19.41 -3.54 1.00
C LYS A 100 19.11 -3.19 2.44
N CYS A 101 19.22 -1.92 2.81
CA CYS A 101 18.65 -1.41 4.04
C CYS A 101 17.25 -2.03 4.16
N LEU A 102 17.07 -2.94 5.11
CA LEU A 102 15.82 -3.67 5.31
C LEU A 102 14.80 -2.76 6.00
N CYS A 103 14.71 -1.49 5.58
CA CYS A 103 13.74 -0.54 6.06
C CYS A 103 12.34 -0.94 5.55
N HIS A 104 11.31 -0.61 6.32
CA HIS A 104 9.94 -0.73 5.85
C HIS A 104 9.69 0.23 4.66
N PRO A 105 8.75 -0.03 3.72
CA PRO A 105 8.45 0.87 2.60
C PRO A 105 8.06 2.32 2.98
N THR A 106 7.68 2.56 4.24
CA THR A 106 7.39 3.89 4.79
C THR A 106 8.64 4.61 5.32
N ALA A 107 9.82 4.04 5.12
CA ALA A 107 11.10 4.57 5.56
C ALA A 107 12.14 4.47 4.44
N ASN A 108 13.04 5.45 4.40
CA ASN A 108 14.17 5.50 3.48
C ASN A 108 15.46 5.12 4.20
N CYS A 109 16.39 4.54 3.45
CA CYS A 109 17.75 4.30 3.93
C CYS A 109 18.57 5.56 3.74
N VAL A 110 19.32 5.97 4.77
CA VAL A 110 20.32 7.03 4.62
C VAL A 110 21.67 6.57 5.14
N GLU A 111 22.72 7.00 4.45
CA GLU A 111 24.10 6.77 4.86
C GLU A 111 24.42 7.66 6.07
N THR A 112 25.04 7.10 7.11
CA THR A 112 25.59 7.91 8.20
C THR A 112 26.97 8.41 7.78
N ASN A 113 27.29 9.68 8.06
CA ASN A 113 28.56 10.33 7.67
C ASN A 113 29.78 9.83 8.46
N ASP A 114 29.68 8.67 9.11
CA ASP A 114 30.77 8.10 9.89
C ASP A 114 31.48 7.03 9.03
N ASP A 115 32.82 7.02 9.08
CA ASP A 115 33.67 6.05 8.37
C ASP A 115 33.36 4.57 8.73
N SER A 116 32.42 4.35 9.67
CA SER A 116 31.88 3.07 10.12
C SER A 116 31.05 2.31 9.07
N ASN A 117 30.69 2.92 7.93
CA ASN A 117 29.77 2.33 6.94
C ASN A 117 28.44 1.88 7.61
N GLU A 118 27.92 2.71 8.53
CA GLU A 118 26.66 2.50 9.24
C GLU A 118 25.50 3.15 8.46
N PHE A 119 24.36 2.47 8.37
CA PHE A 119 23.16 2.94 7.70
C PHE A 119 22.03 2.96 8.73
N ASN A 120 21.19 4.00 8.69
CA ASN A 120 19.97 4.03 9.48
C ASN A 120 18.74 4.19 8.58
N CYS A 121 17.59 3.75 9.09
CA CYS A 121 16.31 4.01 8.47
C CYS A 121 15.79 5.35 8.97
N THR A 122 15.26 6.18 8.08
CA THR A 122 14.56 7.41 8.43
C THR A 122 13.16 7.35 7.87
N CYS A 123 12.15 7.73 8.65
CA CYS A 123 10.77 7.74 8.17
C CYS A 123 10.62 8.70 6.99
N ASN A 124 9.78 8.32 6.03
CA ASN A 124 9.46 9.20 4.90
C ASN A 124 8.79 10.48 5.39
N GLU A 125 8.82 11.55 4.58
CA GLU A 125 8.08 12.78 4.88
C GLU A 125 6.60 12.46 5.15
N GLY A 126 6.02 13.09 6.19
CA GLY A 126 4.66 12.80 6.66
C GLY A 126 4.54 11.58 7.59
N TYR A 127 5.65 10.93 7.96
CA TYR A 127 5.66 9.80 8.88
C TYR A 127 6.65 10.01 10.04
N LYS A 128 6.38 9.36 11.19
CA LYS A 128 7.25 9.34 12.38
C LYS A 128 7.42 7.93 12.92
N GLY A 129 8.47 7.70 13.70
CA GLY A 129 8.65 6.41 14.38
C GLY A 129 7.63 6.21 15.50
N LYS A 130 7.28 4.95 15.78
CA LYS A 130 6.23 4.62 16.75
C LYS A 130 6.68 4.82 18.19
N ASN A 131 7.90 4.41 18.51
CA ASN A 131 8.48 4.45 19.87
C ASN A 131 9.83 5.21 19.94
N HIS A 132 10.48 5.44 18.81
CA HIS A 132 11.79 6.08 18.70
C HIS A 132 11.81 7.04 17.50
N ASP A 133 12.62 8.09 17.54
CA ASP A 133 12.73 9.06 16.43
C ASP A 133 13.32 8.43 15.16
N ILE A 134 14.11 7.37 15.32
CA ILE A 134 14.72 6.58 14.23
C ILE A 134 14.03 5.20 14.22
N PRO A 135 13.34 4.81 13.13
CA PRO A 135 12.71 3.49 13.04
C PRO A 135 13.76 2.37 13.02
N GLN A 136 13.45 1.25 13.68
CA GLN A 136 14.27 0.05 13.59
C GLN A 136 14.15 -0.58 12.19
N VAL A 137 15.10 -1.46 11.87
CA VAL A 137 15.08 -2.22 10.62
C VAL A 137 13.77 -3.02 10.52
N GLY A 138 13.01 -2.79 9.44
CA GLY A 138 11.72 -3.41 9.17
C GLY A 138 10.53 -2.82 9.94
N GLU A 139 10.75 -1.79 10.78
CA GLU A 139 9.69 -1.14 11.53
C GLU A 139 8.87 -0.20 10.65
N GLU A 140 7.54 -0.34 10.69
CA GLU A 140 6.61 0.56 10.01
C GLU A 140 6.56 1.92 10.72
N CYS A 141 6.78 2.98 9.97
CA CYS A 141 6.57 4.34 10.45
C CYS A 141 5.07 4.64 10.49
N ILE A 142 4.65 5.36 11.52
CA ILE A 142 3.27 5.78 11.68
C ILE A 142 3.06 7.12 10.99
N ASP A 143 1.88 7.26 10.40
CA ASP A 143 1.42 8.51 9.80
C ASP A 143 1.42 9.65 10.83
N ILE A 144 1.90 10.83 10.41
CA ILE A 144 1.75 12.05 11.19
C ILE A 144 0.38 12.62 10.84
N ASP A 145 -0.52 12.69 11.81
CA ASP A 145 -1.77 13.42 11.61
C ASP A 145 -1.52 14.92 11.78
N GLU A 146 -1.16 15.61 10.71
CA GLU A 146 -0.89 17.05 10.75
C GLU A 146 -2.14 17.86 11.12
N CYS A 147 -3.35 17.30 10.95
CA CYS A 147 -4.59 17.98 11.32
C CYS A 147 -4.84 18.06 12.84
N GLN A 148 -4.07 17.31 13.65
CA GLN A 148 -4.03 17.52 15.10
C GLN A 148 -3.38 18.85 15.47
N ASP A 149 -2.41 19.32 14.66
CA ASP A 149 -1.97 20.70 14.77
C ASP A 149 -2.95 21.59 14.03
N SER A 150 -3.64 22.34 14.84
CA SER A 150 -4.62 23.27 14.39
C SER A 150 -3.99 24.36 13.47
N GLN A 151 -2.69 24.70 13.59
CA GLN A 151 -2.01 25.70 12.73
C GLN A 151 -1.60 25.19 11.34
N THR A 152 -1.88 23.92 11.02
CA THR A 152 -1.45 23.27 9.77
C THR A 152 -2.04 23.91 8.51
N CYS A 153 -3.30 24.35 8.55
CA CYS A 153 -3.94 25.04 7.45
C CYS A 153 -3.92 26.57 7.62
N PRO A 154 -3.83 27.35 6.51
CA PRO A 154 -3.58 28.80 6.58
C PRO A 154 -4.64 29.60 7.34
N ASP A 155 -5.91 29.21 7.24
CA ASP A 155 -7.04 29.91 7.85
C ASP A 155 -8.13 28.92 8.26
N ARG A 156 -8.27 28.67 9.57
CA ARG A 156 -9.25 27.70 10.10
C ARG A 156 -10.69 28.13 9.95
N ASP A 157 -10.98 29.42 9.75
CA ASP A 157 -12.36 29.87 9.61
C ASP A 157 -12.90 29.48 8.24
N THR A 158 -12.03 29.48 7.23
CA THR A 158 -12.40 29.24 5.83
C THR A 158 -11.95 27.88 5.29
N THR A 159 -11.01 27.20 5.96
CA THR A 159 -10.48 25.88 5.57
C THR A 159 -10.77 24.78 6.59
N GLU A 160 -10.81 23.55 6.11
CA GLU A 160 -10.89 22.29 6.84
C GLU A 160 -9.67 21.44 6.48
N CYS A 161 -8.94 20.95 7.49
CA CYS A 161 -7.82 20.03 7.30
C CYS A 161 -8.34 18.60 7.13
N VAL A 162 -7.79 17.87 6.16
CA VAL A 162 -8.06 16.45 5.95
C VAL A 162 -6.74 15.70 5.92
N ASN A 163 -6.56 14.79 6.87
CA ASN A 163 -5.35 13.96 6.98
C ASN A 163 -5.39 12.79 6.00
N PHE A 164 -4.24 12.47 5.40
CA PHE A 164 -4.03 11.33 4.51
C PHE A 164 -2.74 10.61 4.90
N LYS A 165 -2.58 9.35 4.48
CA LYS A 165 -1.34 8.63 4.75
C LYS A 165 -0.14 9.30 4.06
N GLY A 166 0.77 9.86 4.84
CA GLY A 166 1.98 10.56 4.42
C GLY A 166 1.76 12.00 3.97
N SER A 167 0.57 12.57 4.17
CA SER A 167 0.28 13.94 3.74
C SER A 167 -1.04 14.47 4.31
N TYR A 168 -1.33 15.74 4.06
CA TYR A 168 -2.62 16.35 4.39
C TYR A 168 -3.07 17.25 3.25
N MET A 169 -4.34 17.66 3.27
CA MET A 169 -4.82 18.75 2.43
C MET A 169 -5.68 19.72 3.23
N CYS A 170 -5.65 20.98 2.83
CA CYS A 170 -6.56 22.01 3.29
C CYS A 170 -7.64 22.22 2.22
N ARG A 171 -8.89 21.95 2.58
CA ARG A 171 -10.06 22.13 1.72
C ARG A 171 -10.88 23.32 2.17
N CYS A 172 -11.43 24.09 1.24
CA CYS A 172 -12.36 25.17 1.58
C CYS A 172 -13.65 24.62 2.20
N LYS A 173 -14.10 25.24 3.29
CA LYS A 173 -15.40 24.93 3.89
C LYS A 173 -16.55 25.28 2.94
N THR A 174 -17.73 24.73 3.23
CA THR A 174 -18.97 25.07 2.53
C THR A 174 -19.18 26.58 2.48
N GLY A 175 -19.44 27.11 1.28
CA GLY A 175 -19.57 28.55 1.06
C GLY A 175 -18.28 29.27 0.64
N TYR A 176 -17.16 28.55 0.58
CA TYR A 176 -15.87 29.06 0.13
C TYR A 176 -15.32 28.28 -1.06
N GLN A 177 -14.46 28.93 -1.84
CA GLN A 177 -13.76 28.37 -3.00
C GLN A 177 -12.25 28.69 -2.93
N PRO A 178 -11.39 27.86 -3.52
CA PRO A 178 -9.95 28.16 -3.62
C PRO A 178 -9.72 29.46 -4.37
N THR A 179 -8.84 30.31 -3.86
CA THR A 179 -8.42 31.55 -4.55
C THR A 179 -7.58 31.24 -5.78
N ASP A 180 -6.75 30.19 -5.71
CA ASP A 180 -5.99 29.63 -6.81
C ASP A 180 -6.21 28.11 -6.87
N LYS A 181 -6.61 27.63 -8.06
CA LYS A 181 -6.87 26.20 -8.30
C LYS A 181 -5.59 25.38 -8.51
N ASN A 182 -4.47 26.04 -8.78
CA ASN A 182 -3.17 25.42 -9.01
C ASN A 182 -2.24 25.52 -7.79
N ALA A 183 -2.72 26.07 -6.67
CA ALA A 183 -1.94 26.16 -5.44
C ALA A 183 -1.66 24.78 -4.83
N ASP A 184 -0.60 24.70 -4.01
CA ASP A 184 -0.33 23.51 -3.19
C ASP A 184 -1.56 23.20 -2.31
N PRO A 185 -2.15 21.99 -2.41
CA PRO A 185 -3.31 21.58 -1.61
C PRO A 185 -3.11 21.72 -0.10
N ARG A 186 -1.86 21.72 0.38
CA ARG A 186 -1.50 21.90 1.80
C ARG A 186 -1.56 23.36 2.25
N LYS A 187 -1.65 24.31 1.32
CA LYS A 187 -1.63 25.77 1.57
C LYS A 187 -2.80 26.49 0.90
N THR A 188 -3.91 25.78 0.68
CA THR A 188 -5.11 26.32 0.04
C THR A 188 -5.64 27.54 0.80
N ALA A 189 -5.65 28.69 0.13
CA ALA A 189 -6.35 29.88 0.59
C ALA A 189 -7.75 29.93 -0.02
N CYS A 190 -8.73 30.37 0.77
CA CYS A 190 -10.14 30.28 0.41
C CYS A 190 -10.83 31.65 0.46
N GLU A 191 -11.69 31.93 -0.53
CA GLU A 191 -12.56 33.10 -0.55
C GLU A 191 -14.03 32.69 -0.61
N LYS A 192 -14.93 33.54 -0.11
CA LYS A 192 -16.37 33.28 -0.15
C LYS A 192 -16.88 33.26 -1.58
N TYR A 193 -17.83 32.37 -1.90
CA TYR A 193 -18.47 32.36 -3.21
C TYR A 193 -19.07 33.72 -3.56
N LYS A 194 -18.65 34.29 -4.68
CA LYS A 194 -19.24 35.48 -5.27
C LYS A 194 -20.35 35.05 -6.23
N ILE A 195 -21.60 35.11 -5.77
CA ILE A 195 -22.76 34.92 -6.66
C ILE A 195 -22.85 36.15 -7.57
N SER A 196 -22.52 35.98 -8.85
CA SER A 196 -22.66 37.04 -9.84
C SER A 196 -24.12 37.17 -10.26
N TRP A 197 -24.75 38.29 -9.89
CA TRP A 197 -26.13 38.64 -10.27
C TRP A 197 -26.23 39.30 -11.65
N ALA A 198 -25.11 39.47 -12.36
CA ALA A 198 -25.11 40.02 -13.71
C ALA A 198 -25.97 39.20 -14.71
N PRO A 199 -25.82 37.87 -14.82
CA PRO A 199 -26.68 37.07 -15.70
C PRO A 199 -28.15 37.09 -15.27
N THR A 200 -28.45 37.11 -13.96
CA THR A 200 -29.84 37.21 -13.48
C THR A 200 -30.45 38.57 -13.81
N GLY A 201 -29.68 39.66 -13.72
CA GLY A 201 -30.14 41.00 -14.08
C GLY A 201 -30.43 41.15 -15.58
N ILE A 202 -29.60 40.55 -16.44
CA ILE A 202 -29.82 40.55 -17.90
C ILE A 202 -31.09 39.77 -18.25
N VAL A 203 -31.30 38.59 -17.67
CA VAL A 203 -32.50 37.77 -17.91
C VAL A 203 -33.76 38.51 -17.47
N ILE A 204 -33.73 39.13 -16.28
CA ILE A 204 -34.85 39.95 -15.79
C ILE A 204 -35.12 41.12 -16.76
N GLY A 205 -34.08 41.82 -17.22
CA GLY A 205 -34.20 42.92 -18.17
C GLY A 205 -34.84 42.49 -19.50
N ILE A 206 -34.44 41.34 -20.04
CA ILE A 206 -35.02 40.77 -21.27
C ILE A 206 -36.50 40.46 -21.07
N ILE A 207 -36.87 39.81 -19.95
CA ILE A 207 -38.27 39.48 -19.62
C ILE A 207 -39.11 40.76 -19.55
N VAL A 208 -38.63 41.79 -18.85
CA VAL A 208 -39.33 43.08 -18.73
C VAL A 208 -39.53 43.74 -20.11
N ALA A 209 -38.52 43.71 -20.98
CA ALA A 209 -38.62 44.26 -22.33
C ALA A 209 -39.68 43.53 -23.19
N PHE A 210 -39.70 42.18 -23.15
CA PHE A 210 -40.72 41.40 -23.87
C PHE A 210 -42.13 41.70 -23.38
N ILE A 211 -42.33 41.82 -22.07
CA ILE A 211 -43.62 42.20 -21.48
C ILE A 211 -44.03 43.59 -21.98
N ALA A 212 -43.13 44.58 -21.92
CA ALA A 212 -43.40 45.93 -22.38
C ALA A 212 -43.77 45.99 -23.87
N ILE A 213 -43.03 45.28 -24.72
CA ILE A 213 -43.33 45.17 -26.16
C ILE A 213 -44.70 44.53 -26.38
N SER A 214 -44.98 43.43 -25.67
CA SER A 214 -46.26 42.71 -25.80
C SER A 214 -47.45 43.58 -25.40
N VAL A 215 -47.34 44.32 -24.29
CA VAL A 215 -48.36 45.28 -23.83
C VAL A 215 -48.51 46.43 -24.82
N GLY A 216 -47.40 46.96 -25.35
CA GLY A 216 -47.41 48.01 -26.38
C GLY A 216 -48.12 47.57 -27.67
N VAL A 217 -47.86 46.35 -28.14
CA VAL A 217 -48.54 45.77 -29.31
C VAL A 217 -50.03 45.60 -29.04
N LEU A 218 -50.42 45.08 -27.88
CA LEU A 218 -51.83 44.94 -27.51
C LEU A 218 -52.56 46.28 -27.48
N PHE A 219 -51.92 47.31 -26.90
CA PHE A 219 -52.47 48.67 -26.88
C PHE A 219 -52.64 49.24 -28.30
N TYR A 220 -51.61 49.10 -29.15
CA TYR A 220 -51.66 49.52 -30.55
C TYR A 220 -52.77 48.81 -31.34
N LEU A 221 -52.89 47.49 -31.21
CA LEU A 221 -53.93 46.70 -31.85
C LEU A 221 -55.33 47.11 -31.36
N LYS A 222 -55.50 47.35 -30.06
CA LYS A 222 -56.75 47.86 -29.48
C LYS A 222 -57.12 49.22 -30.08
N GLN A 223 -56.19 50.17 -30.11
CA GLN A 223 -56.44 51.50 -30.68
C GLN A 223 -56.78 51.46 -32.18
N ARG A 224 -56.10 50.59 -32.95
CA ARG A 224 -56.40 50.36 -34.37
C ARG A 224 -57.80 49.75 -34.57
N SER A 225 -58.21 48.81 -33.73
CA SER A 225 -59.56 48.22 -33.78
C SER A 225 -60.65 49.27 -33.50
N THR A 226 -60.43 50.17 -32.54
CA THR A 226 -61.36 51.27 -32.23
C THR A 226 -61.43 52.29 -33.37
N LEU A 227 -60.32 52.60 -34.03
CA LEU A 227 -60.28 53.47 -35.20
C LEU A 227 -61.04 52.88 -36.41
N LEU A 228 -60.88 51.57 -36.67
CA LEU A 228 -61.62 50.85 -37.72
C LEU A 228 -63.11 50.74 -37.40
N SER A 229 -63.47 50.57 -36.12
CA SER A 229 -64.87 50.59 -35.68
C SER A 229 -65.50 52.00 -35.77
N SER A 230 -64.69 53.06 -35.66
CA SER A 230 -65.14 54.45 -35.83
C SER A 230 -65.32 54.81 -37.31
N THR A 231 -64.49 54.29 -38.22
CA THR A 231 -64.63 54.49 -39.69
C THR A 231 -65.76 53.68 -40.31
N SER A 232 -66.15 52.55 -39.73
CA SER A 232 -67.33 51.78 -40.14
C SER A 232 -68.66 52.34 -39.59
N GLY A 233 -68.61 53.34 -38.70
CA GLY A 233 -69.80 54.03 -38.16
C GLY A 233 -70.23 55.29 -38.93
N ILE A 234 -69.48 55.70 -39.96
CA ILE A 234 -69.77 56.92 -40.75
C ILE A 234 -70.04 56.55 -42.22
N GLU A 235 -70.94 55.61 -42.50
CA GLU A 235 -71.54 55.50 -43.84
C GLU A 235 -72.82 54.62 -43.87
N MET A 236 -73.86 55.02 -43.13
CA MET A 236 -75.23 54.53 -43.40
C MET A 236 -76.29 55.60 -43.09
N GLN A 237 -76.27 56.74 -43.80
CA GLN A 237 -77.49 57.54 -44.04
C GLN A 237 -77.37 58.33 -45.35
N HIS A 238 -77.75 57.70 -46.46
CA HIS A 238 -78.65 58.26 -47.49
C HIS A 238 -78.54 57.46 -48.78
N ALA A 239 -79.55 56.66 -49.08
CA ALA A 239 -80.05 56.44 -50.43
C ALA A 239 -81.38 55.67 -50.34
N ASP A 240 -82.48 56.36 -50.07
CA ASP A 240 -83.81 55.82 -50.33
C ASP A 240 -84.35 56.43 -51.65
N TYR A 241 -84.33 55.56 -52.65
CA TYR A 241 -85.28 55.32 -53.74
C TYR A 241 -86.02 56.48 -54.46
N LYS A 242 -85.96 56.39 -55.81
CA LYS A 242 -86.56 57.26 -56.83
C LYS A 242 -88.04 56.92 -57.11
N ARG A 243 -88.78 57.97 -57.48
CA ARG A 243 -89.95 58.04 -58.37
C ARG A 243 -91.34 57.85 -57.74
#